data_AF-A0A846ECQ3-F1
#
_entry.id   AF-A0A846ECQ3-F1
#
_cell.length_a   1.000
_cell.length_b   1.000
_cell.length_c   1.000
_cell.angle_alpha   90.00
_cell.angle_beta   90.00
_cell.angle_gamma   90.00
#
_symmetry.space_group_name_H-M   'P 1'
#
loop_
_entity.id
_entity.type
_entity.pdbx_description
1 polymer ?
#
loop_
_entity_poly.entity_id
_entity_poly.type
_entity_poly.pdbx_seq_one_letter_code
_entity_poly.pdbx_strand_id
1 'polypeptide(L)'
;MSSYNLVSRIVVGFKRKPFKLFGNIFVAYATFWTVLEPLISIVPNADKYLSGELKFFTLVVISSLFGMYRNAIPAEITVKHSNSTIKIVFGDLFAFDGFKAIPVSRYFFETQVVLTSLQNKIIQMFINSEEGTEGFKAYNQAISAAIKGDNYQEIYRDATQRKEKYYPLGTTVTLELNGQDYILFALTDPLIQFQ
;
A
#
# COMPACT_ATOMS: atom_id res chain seq x y z
N MET A 1 -12.52 -3.84 2.55
CA MET A 1 -11.74 -2.57 2.59
C MET A 1 -11.13 -2.38 3.99
N SER A 2 -9.84 -2.72 4.17
CA SER A 2 -9.11 -2.23 5.35
C SER A 2 -8.73 -0.78 5.09
N SER A 3 -9.62 0.14 5.45
CA SER A 3 -9.36 1.57 5.39
C SER A 3 -8.15 1.87 6.27
N TYR A 4 -7.05 2.32 5.66
CA TYR A 4 -5.98 2.95 6.43
C TYR A 4 -6.60 4.09 7.25
N ASN A 5 -6.73 3.88 8.55
CA ASN A 5 -7.39 4.83 9.44
C ASN A 5 -6.72 6.21 9.32
N LEU A 6 -7.52 7.27 9.38
CA LEU A 6 -7.02 8.64 9.27
C LEU A 6 -5.85 8.91 10.24
N VAL A 7 -5.89 8.31 11.43
CA VAL A 7 -4.82 8.36 12.43
C VAL A 7 -3.51 7.76 11.91
N SER A 8 -3.53 6.57 11.30
CA SER A 8 -2.30 5.95 10.78
C SER A 8 -1.71 6.76 9.62
N ARG A 9 -2.57 7.37 8.79
CA ARG A 9 -2.15 8.28 7.71
C ARG A 9 -1.47 9.55 8.24
N ILE A 10 -1.99 10.12 9.33
CA ILE A 10 -1.38 11.27 10.01
C ILE A 10 -0.02 10.86 10.61
N VAL A 11 0.07 9.71 11.29
CA VAL A 11 1.31 9.24 11.91
C VAL A 11 2.41 9.02 10.87
N VAL A 12 2.09 8.38 9.73
CA VAL A 12 3.07 8.20 8.66
C VAL A 12 3.43 9.53 8.00
N GLY A 13 2.46 10.43 7.81
CA GLY A 13 2.70 11.79 7.31
C GLY A 13 3.67 12.59 8.20
N PHE A 14 3.46 12.54 9.52
CA PHE A 14 4.34 13.17 10.51
C PHE A 14 5.77 12.61 10.47
N LYS A 15 5.92 11.28 10.46
CA LYS A 15 7.25 10.64 10.40
C LYS A 15 8.02 10.99 9.12
N ARG A 16 7.34 11.12 7.98
CA ARG A 16 8.00 11.40 6.69
C ARG A 16 8.33 12.87 6.48
N LYS A 17 7.48 13.79 6.96
CA LYS A 17 7.59 15.24 6.68
C LYS A 17 7.23 16.08 7.92
N PRO A 18 8.04 16.06 8.99
CA PRO A 18 7.72 16.76 10.24
C PRO A 18 7.71 18.30 10.05
N PHE A 19 8.68 18.86 9.32
CA PHE A 19 8.75 20.32 9.09
C PHE A 19 7.56 20.87 8.29
N LYS A 20 6.99 20.07 7.37
CA LYS A 20 5.77 20.48 6.64
C LYS A 20 4.56 20.55 7.56
N LEU A 21 4.50 19.74 8.63
CA LEU A 21 3.44 19.83 9.62
C LEU A 21 3.48 21.20 10.31
N PHE A 22 4.64 21.57 10.86
CA PHE A 22 4.79 22.85 11.56
C PHE A 22 4.48 24.03 10.66
N GLY A 23 4.94 24.00 9.40
CA GLY A 23 4.59 25.03 8.41
C GLY A 23 3.08 25.12 8.18
N ASN A 24 2.39 23.99 7.98
CA ASN A 24 0.94 23.97 7.79
C ASN A 24 0.17 24.44 9.03
N ILE A 25 0.59 24.06 10.24
CA ILE A 25 -0.03 24.51 11.50
C ILE A 25 0.14 26.03 11.65
N PHE A 26 1.35 26.55 11.40
CA PHE A 26 1.63 27.98 11.50
C PHE A 26 0.83 28.80 10.49
N VAL A 27 0.77 28.35 9.23
CA VAL A 27 -0.02 29.02 8.18
C VAL A 27 -1.51 28.99 8.53
N ALA A 28 -2.02 27.85 9.02
CA ALA A 28 -3.41 27.76 9.46
C ALA A 28 -3.70 28.71 10.63
N TYR A 29 -2.81 28.75 11.62
CA TYR A 29 -2.91 29.66 12.76
C TYR A 29 -2.95 31.12 12.32
N ALA A 30 -2.00 31.56 11.49
CA ALA A 30 -1.97 32.92 10.97
C ALA A 30 -3.24 33.26 10.19
N THR A 31 -3.70 32.34 9.34
CA THR A 31 -4.93 32.53 8.54
C THR A 31 -6.16 32.69 9.43
N PHE A 32 -6.35 31.78 10.39
CA PHE A 32 -7.49 31.84 11.31
C PHE A 32 -7.43 33.09 12.20
N TRP A 33 -6.24 33.47 12.69
CA TRP A 33 -6.04 34.69 13.47
C TRP A 33 -6.44 35.93 12.67
N THR A 34 -5.94 36.08 11.44
CA THR A 34 -6.24 37.23 10.57
C THR A 34 -7.72 37.36 10.25
N VAL A 35 -8.46 36.25 10.18
CA VAL A 35 -9.92 36.27 9.94
C VAL A 35 -10.71 36.48 11.23
N LEU A 36 -10.26 35.92 12.35
CA LEU A 36 -10.99 35.96 13.61
C LEU A 36 -10.91 37.35 14.28
N GLU A 37 -9.76 38.04 14.19
CA GLU A 37 -9.58 39.37 14.82
C GLU A 37 -10.61 40.39 14.34
N PRO A 38 -10.81 40.58 13.02
CA PRO A 38 -11.80 41.54 12.52
C PRO A 38 -13.23 41.11 12.80
N LEU A 39 -13.51 39.81 12.88
CA LEU A 39 -14.86 39.33 13.19
C LEU A 39 -15.24 39.62 14.64
N ILE A 40 -14.32 39.44 15.58
CA ILE A 40 -14.55 39.74 16.99
C ILE A 40 -14.79 41.24 17.18
N SER A 41 -14.06 42.10 16.48
CA SER A 41 -14.21 43.56 16.62
C SER A 41 -15.53 44.12 16.08
N ILE A 42 -16.19 43.40 15.17
CA ILE A 42 -17.49 43.80 14.61
C ILE A 42 -18.66 43.35 15.50
N VAL A 43 -18.53 42.23 16.23
CA VAL A 43 -19.63 41.63 17.00
C VAL A 43 -19.63 42.17 18.43
N PRO A 44 -20.66 42.94 18.85
CA PRO A 44 -20.75 43.44 20.21
C PRO A 44 -20.80 42.29 21.21
N ASN A 45 -20.02 42.37 22.29
CA ASN A 45 -19.89 41.37 23.34
C ASN A 45 -19.13 40.07 22.97
N ALA A 46 -18.58 39.92 21.76
CA ALA A 46 -17.79 38.74 21.41
C ALA A 46 -16.53 38.59 22.28
N ASP A 47 -15.91 39.69 22.66
CA ASP A 47 -14.74 39.75 23.57
C ASP A 47 -14.99 39.09 24.94
N LYS A 48 -16.25 39.05 25.38
CA LYS A 48 -16.64 38.47 26.67
C LYS A 48 -16.63 36.93 26.65
N TYR A 49 -16.88 36.34 25.49
CA TYR A 49 -16.92 34.88 25.30
C TYR A 49 -15.60 34.32 24.81
N LEU A 50 -14.81 35.13 24.09
CA LEU A 50 -13.49 34.77 23.57
C LEU A 50 -12.40 35.56 24.29
N SER A 51 -12.24 35.29 25.58
CA SER A 51 -11.12 35.84 26.36
C SER A 51 -9.78 35.41 25.77
N GLY A 52 -8.75 36.24 25.90
CA GLY A 52 -7.47 36.09 25.19
C GLY A 52 -6.83 34.70 25.32
N GLU A 53 -6.85 34.11 26.52
CA GLU A 53 -6.31 32.77 26.76
C GLU A 53 -7.15 31.68 26.08
N LEU A 54 -8.48 31.75 26.19
CA LEU A 54 -9.39 30.78 25.59
C LEU A 54 -9.31 30.84 24.06
N LYS A 55 -9.30 32.06 23.50
CA LYS A 55 -9.13 32.34 22.07
C LYS A 55 -7.84 31.74 21.53
N PHE A 56 -6.72 31.99 22.20
CA PHE A 56 -5.43 31.43 21.82
C PHE A 56 -5.46 29.90 21.81
N PHE A 57 -5.99 29.29 22.87
CA PHE A 57 -6.06 27.83 22.97
C PHE A 57 -6.93 27.22 21.86
N THR A 58 -8.12 27.78 21.61
CA THR A 58 -8.99 27.31 20.51
C THR A 58 -8.31 27.42 19.15
N LEU A 59 -7.61 28.53 18.86
CA LEU A 59 -6.90 28.70 17.60
C LEU A 59 -5.76 27.71 17.43
N VAL A 60 -4.99 27.44 18.49
CA VAL A 60 -3.91 26.45 18.45
C VAL A 60 -4.47 25.06 18.19
N VAL A 61 -5.56 24.66 18.85
CA VAL A 61 -6.19 23.35 18.66
C VAL A 61 -6.71 23.20 17.22
N ILE A 62 -7.50 24.17 16.73
CA ILE A 62 -8.08 24.11 15.38
C ILE A 62 -6.99 24.08 14.31
N SER A 63 -5.96 24.92 14.46
CA SER A 63 -4.83 24.98 13.51
C SER A 63 -3.99 23.71 13.53
N SER A 64 -3.83 23.10 14.71
CA SER A 64 -3.14 21.82 14.87
C SER A 64 -3.91 20.69 14.18
N LEU A 65 -5.22 20.60 14.42
CA LEU A 65 -6.09 19.61 13.76
C LEU A 65 -6.07 19.76 12.24
N PHE A 66 -6.17 21.00 11.74
CA PHE A 66 -6.10 21.29 10.31
C PHE A 66 -4.75 20.92 9.71
N GLY A 67 -3.65 21.30 10.38
CA GLY A 67 -2.30 20.97 9.94
C GLY A 67 -2.05 19.46 9.89
N MET A 68 -2.53 18.73 10.91
CA MET A 68 -2.48 17.25 10.94
C MET A 68 -3.27 16.63 9.80
N TYR A 69 -4.51 17.07 9.57
CA TYR A 69 -5.34 16.59 8.47
C TYR A 69 -4.68 16.83 7.11
N ARG A 70 -4.14 18.02 6.87
CA ARG A 70 -3.50 18.38 5.60
C ARG A 70 -2.17 17.68 5.36
N ASN A 71 -1.48 17.25 6.42
CA ASN A 71 -0.26 16.45 6.31
C ASN A 71 -0.53 14.94 6.22
N ALA A 72 -1.79 14.49 6.34
CA ALA A 72 -2.13 13.10 6.14
C ALA A 72 -1.83 12.69 4.69
N ILE A 73 -1.21 11.52 4.50
CA ILE A 73 -0.98 10.96 3.16
C ILE A 73 -2.34 10.78 2.46
N PRO A 74 -2.49 11.13 1.17
CA PRO A 74 -3.75 10.93 0.44
C PRO A 74 -4.17 9.46 0.49
N ALA A 75 -5.49 9.20 0.63
CA ALA A 75 -6.01 7.83 0.64
C ALA A 75 -5.92 7.19 -0.75
N GLU A 76 -6.20 8.00 -1.77
CA GLU A 76 -6.14 7.61 -3.16
C GLU A 76 -5.65 8.79 -4.03
N ILE A 77 -4.98 8.47 -5.13
CA ILE A 77 -4.67 9.40 -6.20
C ILE A 77 -5.30 8.83 -7.46
N THR A 78 -6.26 9.56 -8.03
CA THR A 78 -6.98 9.14 -9.23
C THR A 78 -6.46 9.92 -10.44
N VAL A 79 -6.02 9.20 -11.47
CA VAL A 79 -5.58 9.73 -12.76
C VAL A 79 -6.50 9.15 -13.84
N LYS A 80 -7.13 10.00 -14.64
CA LYS A 80 -7.89 9.57 -15.80
C LYS A 80 -6.99 9.64 -17.03
N HIS A 81 -6.94 8.57 -17.81
CA HIS A 81 -6.22 8.52 -19.07
C HIS A 81 -7.08 7.79 -20.11
N SER A 82 -7.47 8.50 -21.17
CA SER A 82 -8.38 8.00 -22.20
C SER A 82 -9.68 7.45 -21.57
N ASN A 83 -10.03 6.19 -21.84
CA ASN A 83 -11.21 5.52 -21.29
C ASN A 83 -10.90 4.74 -19.99
N SER A 84 -9.73 4.93 -19.39
CA SER A 84 -9.28 4.21 -18.20
C SER A 84 -9.10 5.15 -17.02
N THR A 85 -9.43 4.65 -15.83
CA THR A 85 -9.17 5.34 -14.57
C THR A 85 -8.11 4.58 -13.79
N ILE A 86 -6.95 5.20 -13.63
CA ILE A 86 -5.83 4.67 -12.84
C ILE A 86 -5.97 5.20 -11.42
N LYS A 87 -6.12 4.32 -10.44
CA LYS A 87 -6.16 4.67 -9.03
C LYS A 87 -4.93 4.15 -8.32
N ILE A 88 -4.16 5.04 -7.72
CA ILE A 88 -3.09 4.69 -6.78
C ILE A 88 -3.71 4.71 -5.39
N VAL A 89 -3.86 3.54 -4.77
CA VAL A 89 -4.47 3.38 -3.45
C VAL A 89 -3.43 2.83 -2.48
N PHE A 90 -3.44 3.34 -1.25
CA PHE A 90 -2.57 2.85 -0.19
C PHE A 90 -3.34 1.85 0.68
N GLY A 91 -2.97 0.57 0.63
CA GLY A 91 -3.64 -0.48 1.38
C GLY A 91 -3.08 -1.88 1.10
N ASP A 92 -3.80 -2.90 1.54
CA ASP A 92 -3.44 -4.30 1.28
C ASP A 92 -4.03 -4.77 -0.06
N LEU A 93 -3.16 -5.21 -0.98
CA LEU A 93 -3.52 -5.65 -2.33
C LEU A 93 -4.61 -6.74 -2.33
N PHE A 94 -4.57 -7.63 -1.34
CA PHE A 94 -5.49 -8.78 -1.24
C PHE A 94 -6.90 -8.39 -0.80
N ALA A 95 -7.09 -7.18 -0.27
CA ALA A 95 -8.39 -6.68 0.16
C ALA A 95 -9.20 -5.97 -0.94
N PHE A 96 -8.66 -5.91 -2.17
CA PHE A 96 -9.31 -5.31 -3.33
C PHE A 96 -9.94 -6.39 -4.22
N ASP A 97 -11.06 -6.07 -4.84
CA ASP A 97 -11.75 -6.96 -5.78
C ASP A 97 -11.11 -6.95 -7.17
N GLY A 98 -11.34 -8.01 -7.94
CA GLY A 98 -10.84 -8.17 -9.32
C GLY A 98 -9.46 -8.81 -9.41
N PHE A 99 -8.91 -8.83 -10.63
CA PHE A 99 -7.62 -9.44 -10.96
C PHE A 99 -6.47 -8.79 -10.20
N LYS A 100 -5.65 -9.62 -9.56
CA LYS A 100 -4.47 -9.17 -8.80
C LYS A 100 -3.20 -9.60 -9.51
N ALA A 101 -2.57 -8.68 -10.22
CA ALA A 101 -1.26 -8.91 -10.82
C ALA A 101 -0.15 -8.81 -9.77
N ILE A 102 0.58 -9.90 -9.56
CA ILE A 102 1.62 -10.01 -8.55
C ILE A 102 2.96 -10.31 -9.25
N PRO A 103 3.94 -9.41 -9.15
CA PRO A 103 5.26 -9.65 -9.73
C PRO A 103 5.97 -10.74 -8.91
N VAL A 104 6.48 -11.75 -9.62
CA VAL A 104 7.25 -12.86 -9.06
C VAL A 104 8.56 -13.02 -9.80
N SER A 105 9.45 -13.82 -9.22
CA SER A 105 10.68 -14.22 -9.87
C SER A 105 10.38 -15.10 -11.08
N ARG A 106 11.34 -15.20 -12.00
CA ARG A 106 11.31 -16.15 -13.12
C ARG A 106 11.30 -17.63 -12.66
N TYR A 107 11.51 -17.88 -11.37
CA TYR A 107 11.42 -19.18 -10.71
C TYR A 107 10.07 -19.31 -9.98
N PHE A 108 8.97 -19.53 -10.71
CA PHE A 108 7.60 -19.57 -10.14
C PHE A 108 7.41 -20.54 -8.95
N PHE A 109 8.22 -21.60 -8.91
CA PHE A 109 8.20 -22.65 -7.89
C PHE A 109 9.10 -22.35 -6.67
N GLU A 110 9.70 -21.15 -6.63
CA GLU A 110 10.48 -20.70 -5.50
C GLU A 110 9.60 -20.48 -4.28
N THR A 111 10.03 -21.07 -3.17
CA THR A 111 9.25 -21.08 -1.93
C THR A 111 10.00 -20.48 -0.76
N GLN A 112 11.32 -20.31 -0.92
CA GLN A 112 12.18 -19.52 -0.04
C GLN A 112 12.08 -18.04 -0.41
N VAL A 113 10.87 -17.51 -0.41
CA VAL A 113 10.60 -16.10 -0.66
C VAL A 113 10.59 -15.33 0.66
N VAL A 114 10.90 -14.04 0.61
CA VAL A 114 10.85 -13.17 1.80
C VAL A 114 9.44 -13.22 2.41
N LEU A 115 9.34 -13.37 3.74
CA LEU A 115 8.06 -13.56 4.45
C LEU A 115 7.04 -12.44 4.16
N THR A 116 7.50 -11.22 3.94
CA THR A 116 6.66 -10.05 3.65
C THR A 116 6.31 -9.88 2.17
N SER A 117 6.80 -10.76 1.29
CA SER A 117 6.54 -10.69 -0.15
C SER A 117 5.09 -11.05 -0.49
N LEU A 118 4.60 -10.50 -1.61
CA LEU A 118 3.27 -10.82 -2.14
C LEU A 118 3.16 -12.29 -2.53
N GLN A 119 4.22 -12.88 -3.12
CA GLN A 119 4.26 -14.31 -3.45
C GLN A 119 4.13 -15.18 -2.20
N ASN A 120 4.86 -14.87 -1.11
CA ASN A 120 4.70 -15.61 0.13
C ASN A 120 3.27 -15.54 0.66
N LYS A 121 2.64 -14.35 0.61
CA LYS A 121 1.23 -14.21 1.02
C LYS A 121 0.31 -15.14 0.22
N ILE A 122 0.48 -15.27 -1.10
CA ILE A 122 -0.30 -16.23 -1.92
C ILE A 122 -0.04 -17.66 -1.47
N ILE A 123 1.23 -18.07 -1.33
CA ILE A 123 1.60 -19.41 -0.87
C ILE A 123 0.93 -19.71 0.48
N GLN A 124 0.94 -18.75 1.41
CA GLN A 124 0.26 -18.88 2.71
C GLN A 124 -1.26 -18.95 2.56
N MET A 125 -1.86 -18.24 1.60
CA MET A 125 -3.31 -18.37 1.35
C MET A 125 -3.68 -19.77 0.83
N PHE A 126 -2.84 -20.40 -0.01
CA PHE A 126 -3.01 -21.80 -0.40
C PHE A 126 -2.86 -22.74 0.80
N ILE A 127 -1.82 -22.56 1.62
CA ILE A 127 -1.58 -23.39 2.83
C ILE A 127 -2.74 -23.28 3.82
N ASN A 128 -3.33 -22.10 3.98
CA ASN A 128 -4.43 -21.84 4.92
C ASN A 128 -5.82 -22.11 4.32
N SER A 129 -5.91 -22.53 3.05
CA SER A 129 -7.18 -22.85 2.40
C SER A 129 -7.75 -24.20 2.89
N GLU A 130 -8.93 -24.59 2.41
CA GLU A 130 -9.58 -25.88 2.73
C GLU A 130 -8.67 -27.11 2.44
N GLU A 131 -7.61 -26.92 1.65
CA GLU A 131 -6.61 -27.94 1.29
C GLU A 131 -5.65 -28.29 2.44
N GLY A 132 -5.64 -27.52 3.54
CA GLY A 132 -4.93 -27.84 4.78
C GLY A 132 -3.43 -28.15 4.58
N THR A 133 -2.95 -29.25 5.16
CA THR A 133 -1.53 -29.68 5.13
C THR A 133 -0.97 -29.93 3.72
N GLU A 134 -1.81 -30.01 2.68
CA GLU A 134 -1.40 -30.15 1.28
C GLU A 134 -1.38 -28.83 0.49
N GLY A 135 -1.72 -27.68 1.07
CA GLY A 135 -1.88 -26.42 0.30
C GLY A 135 -0.63 -26.01 -0.49
N PHE A 136 0.58 -26.38 -0.04
CA PHE A 136 1.81 -26.17 -0.82
C PHE A 136 1.86 -27.00 -2.11
N LYS A 137 1.41 -28.25 -2.05
CA LYS A 137 1.34 -29.15 -3.20
C LYS A 137 0.27 -28.66 -4.18
N ALA A 138 -0.86 -28.18 -3.67
CA ALA A 138 -1.88 -27.55 -4.49
C ALA A 138 -1.38 -26.30 -5.21
N TYR A 139 -0.64 -25.40 -4.53
CA TYR A 139 0.02 -24.25 -5.16
C TYR A 139 0.93 -24.69 -6.33
N ASN A 140 1.80 -25.68 -6.10
CA ASN A 140 2.69 -26.18 -7.15
C ASN A 140 1.92 -26.85 -8.31
N GLN A 141 0.84 -27.56 -8.01
CA GLN A 141 -0.02 -28.16 -9.02
C GLN A 141 -0.73 -27.10 -9.86
N ALA A 142 -1.27 -26.05 -9.22
CA ALA A 142 -1.94 -24.95 -9.91
C ALA A 142 -0.97 -24.22 -10.86
N ILE A 143 0.25 -23.93 -10.40
CA ILE A 143 1.30 -23.36 -11.27
C ILE A 143 1.66 -24.32 -12.41
N SER A 144 1.87 -25.61 -12.10
CA SER A 144 2.24 -26.60 -13.11
C SER A 144 1.17 -26.77 -14.18
N ALA A 145 -0.10 -26.67 -13.80
CA ALA A 145 -1.22 -26.71 -14.71
C ALA A 145 -1.27 -25.45 -15.60
N ALA A 146 -1.06 -24.28 -15.01
CA ALA A 146 -1.14 -23.00 -15.71
C ALA A 146 0.03 -22.75 -16.68
N ILE A 147 1.24 -23.22 -16.37
CA ILE A 147 2.45 -23.06 -17.21
C ILE A 147 2.60 -24.22 -18.23
N LYS A 148 1.62 -25.13 -18.30
CA LYS A 148 1.76 -26.34 -19.12
C LYS A 148 1.93 -26.00 -20.60
N GLY A 149 3.13 -26.27 -21.13
CA GLY A 149 3.48 -26.04 -22.54
C GLY A 149 4.36 -24.81 -22.77
N ASP A 150 4.64 -24.03 -21.74
CA ASP A 150 5.57 -22.90 -21.86
C ASP A 150 7.02 -23.37 -21.92
N ASN A 151 7.81 -22.64 -22.71
CA ASN A 151 9.24 -22.87 -22.81
C ASN A 151 9.95 -22.45 -21.52
N TYR A 152 10.85 -23.29 -21.03
CA TYR A 152 11.71 -22.97 -19.89
C TYR A 152 13.13 -23.46 -20.13
N GLN A 153 14.06 -22.88 -19.36
CA GLN A 153 15.42 -23.36 -19.24
C GLN A 153 15.58 -24.02 -17.86
N GLU A 154 16.42 -25.03 -17.74
CA GLU A 154 16.82 -25.53 -16.43
C GLU A 154 18.15 -24.88 -16.04
N ILE A 155 18.12 -24.08 -14.96
CA ILE A 155 19.30 -23.39 -14.45
C ILE A 155 19.65 -23.96 -13.08
N TYR A 156 20.93 -24.27 -12.87
CA TYR A 156 21.43 -24.61 -11.55
C TYR A 156 21.54 -23.35 -10.71
N ARG A 157 20.98 -23.39 -9.50
CA ARG A 157 20.90 -22.23 -8.63
C ARG A 157 21.67 -22.49 -7.34
N ASP A 158 22.74 -21.75 -7.13
CA ASP A 158 23.61 -21.92 -5.97
C ASP A 158 22.89 -21.69 -4.64
N ALA A 159 21.90 -20.80 -4.60
CA ALA A 159 21.12 -20.52 -3.40
C ALA A 159 20.35 -21.75 -2.88
N THR A 160 19.86 -22.61 -3.78
CA THR A 160 19.06 -23.79 -3.43
C THR A 160 19.79 -25.10 -3.67
N GLN A 161 20.98 -25.06 -4.27
CA GLN A 161 21.81 -26.20 -4.68
C GLN A 161 21.05 -27.19 -5.56
N ARG A 162 20.15 -26.69 -6.43
CA ARG A 162 19.25 -27.50 -7.28
C ARG A 162 19.11 -26.89 -8.66
N LYS A 163 18.74 -27.73 -9.63
CA LYS A 163 18.27 -27.26 -10.94
C LYS A 163 16.80 -26.86 -10.82
N GLU A 164 16.51 -25.64 -11.24
CA GLU A 164 15.16 -25.08 -11.20
C GLU A 164 14.73 -24.65 -12.60
N LYS A 165 13.41 -24.70 -12.84
CA LYS A 165 12.82 -24.21 -14.08
C LYS A 165 12.83 -22.68 -14.09
N TYR A 166 13.42 -22.12 -15.12
CA TYR A 166 13.61 -20.70 -15.34
C TYR A 166 12.87 -20.26 -16.60
N TYR A 167 11.82 -19.45 -16.40
CA TYR A 167 10.90 -19.07 -17.46
C TYR A 167 11.28 -17.71 -18.07
N PRO A 168 10.92 -17.39 -19.32
CA PRO A 168 11.12 -16.07 -19.91
C PRO A 168 10.51 -14.93 -19.07
N LEU A 169 11.13 -13.75 -19.11
CA LEU A 169 10.49 -12.54 -18.59
C LEU A 169 9.17 -12.29 -19.32
N GLY A 170 8.15 -11.88 -18.58
CA GLY A 170 6.81 -11.70 -19.10
C GLY A 170 5.93 -12.96 -19.11
N THR A 171 6.45 -14.11 -18.68
CA THR A 171 5.62 -15.30 -18.47
C THR A 171 4.53 -14.97 -17.43
N THR A 172 3.29 -15.36 -17.71
CA THR A 172 2.12 -15.09 -16.86
C THR A 172 1.49 -16.40 -16.42
N VAL A 173 1.05 -16.44 -15.16
CA VAL A 173 0.37 -17.59 -14.58
C VAL A 173 -0.87 -17.10 -13.88
N THR A 174 -2.03 -17.62 -14.27
CA THR A 174 -3.28 -17.31 -13.58
C THR A 174 -3.57 -18.41 -12.58
N LEU A 175 -3.83 -18.03 -11.33
CA LEU A 175 -4.21 -18.89 -10.23
C LEU A 175 -5.57 -18.43 -9.71
N GLU A 176 -6.49 -19.38 -9.54
CA GLU A 176 -7.77 -19.15 -8.89
C GLU A 176 -7.69 -19.66 -7.45
N LEU A 177 -8.04 -18.81 -6.48
CA LEU A 177 -8.07 -19.19 -5.07
C LEU A 177 -9.20 -18.44 -4.36
N ASN A 178 -10.07 -19.16 -3.65
CA ASN A 178 -11.22 -18.60 -2.92
C ASN A 178 -12.11 -17.69 -3.79
N GLY A 179 -12.32 -18.06 -5.07
CA GLY A 179 -13.12 -17.30 -6.02
C GLY A 179 -12.49 -15.96 -6.45
N GLN A 180 -11.17 -15.82 -6.30
CA GLN A 180 -10.40 -14.64 -6.72
C GLN A 180 -9.27 -15.06 -7.67
N ASP A 181 -9.07 -14.25 -8.71
CA ASP A 181 -8.03 -14.48 -9.71
C ASP A 181 -6.74 -13.71 -9.38
N TYR A 182 -5.64 -14.44 -9.31
CA TYR A 182 -4.29 -13.95 -9.13
C TYR A 182 -3.48 -14.19 -10.38
N ILE A 183 -2.79 -13.17 -10.88
CA ILE A 183 -1.91 -13.27 -12.04
C ILE A 183 -0.48 -13.12 -11.56
N LEU A 184 0.28 -14.21 -11.50
CA LEU A 184 1.71 -14.16 -11.24
C LEU A 184 2.43 -13.76 -12.52
N PHE A 185 3.23 -12.70 -12.47
CA PHE A 185 3.96 -12.20 -13.61
C PHE A 185 5.46 -12.28 -13.38
N ALA A 186 6.18 -13.02 -14.23
CA ALA A 186 7.63 -13.14 -14.18
C ALA A 186 8.28 -11.81 -14.60
N LEU A 187 8.49 -10.92 -13.63
CA LEU A 187 9.01 -9.57 -13.85
C LEU A 187 10.38 -9.37 -13.20
N THR A 188 10.75 -10.20 -12.24
CA THR A 188 12.01 -10.07 -11.51
C THR A 188 12.96 -11.21 -11.81
N ASP A 189 14.22 -10.87 -12.01
CA ASP A 189 15.31 -11.83 -11.88
C ASP A 189 15.78 -11.72 -10.42
N PRO A 190 15.79 -12.81 -9.63
CA PRO A 190 16.43 -12.76 -8.33
C PRO A 190 17.90 -12.53 -8.62
N LEU A 191 18.37 -11.31 -8.34
CA LEU A 191 19.76 -10.90 -8.49
C LEU A 191 20.66 -12.06 -8.03
N ILE A 192 21.45 -12.58 -8.98
CA ILE A 192 22.70 -13.27 -8.69
C ILE A 192 23.41 -12.37 -7.68
N GLN A 193 23.60 -12.84 -6.44
CA GLN A 193 24.34 -12.09 -5.45
C GLN A 193 25.72 -11.82 -6.06
N PHE A 194 25.99 -10.55 -6.39
CA PHE A 194 27.35 -10.12 -6.65
C PHE A 194 28.13 -10.38 -5.36
N GLN A 195 29.02 -11.37 -5.41
CA GLN A 195 30.03 -11.63 -4.40
C GLN A 195 30.94 -10.42 -4.22
#